data_AF-A0A950W4A8-F1
#
_entry.id   AF-A0A950W4A8-F1
#
_cell.length_a   1.000
_cell.length_b   1.000
_cell.length_c   1.000
_cell.angle_alpha   90.00
_cell.angle_beta   90.00
_cell.angle_gamma   90.00
#
_symmetry.space_group_name_H-M   'P 1'
#
loop_
_entity.id
_entity.type
_entity.pdbx_description
1 polymer ?
#
loop_
_entity_poly.entity_id
_entity_poly.type
_entity_poly.pdbx_seq_one_letter_code
_entity_poly.pdbx_strand_id
1 'polypeptide(L)'
;MLWKEANERCPYTGDHIGFEALFKEDKYQVEHIWPRSRSLDNSFANKTLCRVDINIQKGNRTPYEMYAHDHHVWEGVKLRLADCRLPEHKVRRFVKEHDCRCRYRGVRRAAAR
;
A
#
# COMPACT_ATOMS: atom_id res chain seq x y z
N MET A 1 6.86 16.11 -3.57
CA MET A 1 7.54 15.26 -2.55
C MET A 1 6.49 14.41 -1.84
N LEU A 2 6.75 13.12 -1.57
CA LEU A 2 5.75 12.18 -1.00
C LEU A 2 5.26 12.60 0.40
N TRP A 3 6.13 13.16 1.22
CA TRP A 3 5.79 13.62 2.58
C TRP A 3 4.66 14.67 2.59
N LYS A 4 4.80 15.72 1.79
CA LYS A 4 3.76 16.76 1.65
C LYS A 4 2.49 16.23 0.98
N GLU A 5 2.63 15.32 0.02
CA GLU A 5 1.49 14.69 -0.67
C GLU A 5 0.62 13.86 0.30
N ALA A 6 1.25 13.18 1.26
CA ALA A 6 0.55 12.38 2.27
C ALA A 6 0.17 13.20 3.53
N ASN A 7 0.11 14.53 3.41
CA ASN A 7 -0.21 15.44 4.51
C ASN A 7 0.65 15.19 5.77
N GLU A 8 1.93 14.90 5.56
CA GLU A 8 2.91 14.63 6.61
C GLU A 8 2.55 13.41 7.48
N ARG A 9 1.76 12.48 6.94
CA ARG A 9 1.31 11.29 7.65
C ARG A 9 1.69 10.03 6.89
N CYS A 10 1.87 8.94 7.61
CA CYS A 10 2.04 7.62 7.01
C CYS A 10 0.68 7.08 6.55
N PRO A 11 0.45 6.79 5.25
CA PRO A 11 -0.83 6.25 4.79
C PRO A 11 -1.17 4.85 5.32
N TYR A 12 -0.18 4.12 5.83
CA TYR A 12 -0.39 2.78 6.38
C TYR A 12 -0.79 2.81 7.86
N THR A 13 -0.24 3.74 8.65
CA THR A 13 -0.46 3.78 10.11
C THR A 13 -1.27 4.97 10.58
N GLY A 14 -1.17 6.10 9.88
CA GLY A 14 -1.78 7.39 10.24
C GLY A 14 -0.85 8.27 11.06
N ASP A 15 0.31 7.73 11.46
CA ASP A 15 1.32 8.41 12.27
C ASP A 15 1.77 9.70 11.59
N HIS A 16 1.92 10.76 12.37
CA HIS A 16 2.57 11.98 11.88
C HIS A 16 4.07 11.72 11.68
N ILE A 17 4.57 12.19 10.55
CA ILE A 17 5.96 12.06 10.13
C ILE A 17 6.58 13.44 10.28
N GLY A 18 7.39 13.64 11.32
CA GLY A 18 8.21 14.84 11.42
C GLY A 18 9.23 14.91 10.28
N PHE A 19 9.56 16.12 9.83
CA PHE A 19 10.49 16.33 8.71
C PHE A 19 11.84 15.63 8.91
N GLU A 20 12.40 15.70 10.12
CA GLU A 20 13.66 15.02 10.46
C GLU A 20 13.58 13.49 10.37
N ALA A 21 12.40 12.90 10.58
CA ALA A 21 12.21 11.46 10.51
C ALA A 21 12.34 10.93 9.08
N LEU A 22 12.25 11.79 8.06
CA LEU A 22 12.48 11.41 6.66
C LEU A 22 13.93 11.03 6.37
N PHE A 23 14.87 11.51 7.20
CA PHE A 23 16.30 11.24 7.06
C PHE A 23 16.77 10.08 7.96
N LYS A 24 15.84 9.47 8.71
CA LYS A 24 16.10 8.33 9.61
C LYS A 24 15.57 7.06 8.94
N GLU A 25 16.48 6.31 8.30
CA GLU A 25 16.17 5.13 7.49
C GLU A 25 15.47 4.01 8.27
N ASP A 26 15.62 3.97 9.59
CA ASP A 26 15.02 2.98 10.48
C ASP A 26 13.52 3.23 10.76
N LYS A 27 13.00 4.43 10.47
CA LYS A 27 11.62 4.79 10.79
C LYS A 27 10.68 4.75 9.60
N TYR A 28 11.03 5.47 8.53
CA TYR A 28 10.16 5.61 7.36
C TYR A 28 10.94 5.43 6.07
N GLN A 29 10.30 4.81 5.09
CA GLN A 29 10.89 4.58 3.78
C GLN A 29 9.88 4.77 2.65
N VAL A 30 10.39 4.94 1.43
CA VAL A 30 9.55 4.94 0.23
C VAL A 30 9.14 3.52 -0.10
N GLU A 31 7.83 3.28 -0.17
CA GLU A 31 7.25 1.97 -0.43
C GLU A 31 6.35 1.98 -1.66
N HIS A 32 6.33 0.87 -2.39
CA HIS A 32 5.36 0.64 -3.46
C HIS A 32 4.00 0.23 -2.89
N ILE A 33 2.94 0.99 -3.17
CA ILE A 33 1.57 0.66 -2.75
C ILE A 33 1.24 -0.75 -3.23
N TRP A 34 1.45 -1.00 -4.54
CA TRP A 34 1.40 -2.34 -5.12
C TRP A 34 2.80 -2.87 -5.32
N PRO A 35 3.12 -4.10 -4.85
CA PRO A 35 4.45 -4.67 -5.01
C PRO A 35 4.95 -4.57 -6.45
N ARG A 36 6.18 -4.07 -6.63
CA ARG A 36 6.78 -3.87 -7.96
C ARG A 36 6.88 -5.17 -8.74
N SER A 37 7.20 -6.27 -8.07
CA SER A 37 7.25 -7.64 -8.60
C SER A 37 5.95 -8.08 -9.28
N ARG A 38 4.81 -7.53 -8.87
CA ARG A 38 3.47 -7.89 -9.39
C ARG A 38 2.93 -6.87 -10.37
N SER A 39 3.13 -5.58 -10.09
CA SER A 39 2.59 -4.48 -10.90
C SER A 39 3.50 -4.08 -12.06
N LEU A 40 4.80 -4.37 -11.96
CA LEU A 40 5.87 -3.79 -12.78
C LEU A 40 5.91 -2.25 -12.75
N ASP A 41 5.20 -1.63 -11.80
CA ASP A 41 4.98 -0.20 -11.75
C ASP A 41 5.92 0.46 -10.74
N ASN A 42 7.00 1.06 -11.24
CA ASN A 42 7.95 1.82 -10.45
C ASN A 42 7.68 3.35 -10.49
N SER A 43 6.53 3.77 -11.01
CA SER A 43 6.19 5.19 -11.13
C SER A 43 5.93 5.83 -9.76
N PHE A 44 6.00 7.16 -9.71
CA PHE A 44 5.67 7.93 -8.50
C PHE A 44 4.21 7.72 -8.08
N ALA A 45 3.31 7.43 -9.02
CA ALA A 45 1.91 7.12 -8.76
C ALA A 45 1.70 5.82 -7.96
N ASN A 46 2.69 4.93 -7.93
CA ASN A 46 2.67 3.71 -7.13
C ASN A 46 3.56 3.79 -5.88
N LYS A 47 4.11 4.96 -5.54
CA LYS A 47 5.00 5.13 -4.38
C LYS A 47 4.38 6.00 -3.31
N THR A 48 4.67 5.69 -2.05
CA THR A 48 4.29 6.50 -0.88
C THR A 48 5.27 6.29 0.27
N LEU A 49 5.04 6.91 1.43
CA LEU A 49 5.82 6.67 2.64
C LEU A 49 5.20 5.55 3.48
N CYS A 50 6.01 4.69 4.06
CA CYS A 50 5.57 3.64 4.97
C CYS A 50 6.55 3.52 6.13
N ARG A 51 6.02 3.15 7.31
CA ARG A 51 6.86 2.77 8.44
C ARG A 51 7.61 1.48 8.11
N VAL A 52 8.87 1.36 8.51
CA VAL A 52 9.75 0.26 8.06
C VAL A 52 9.21 -1.11 8.49
N ASP A 53 8.78 -1.25 9.75
CA ASP A 53 8.17 -2.47 10.30
C ASP A 53 6.89 -2.88 9.55
N ILE A 54 6.02 -1.92 9.23
CA ILE A 54 4.79 -2.18 8.49
C ILE A 54 5.09 -2.58 7.04
N ASN A 55 6.12 -1.99 6.44
CA ASN A 55 6.54 -2.41 5.11
C ASN A 55 7.04 -3.86 5.09
N ILE A 56 7.87 -4.24 6.07
CA ILE A 56 8.35 -5.62 6.23
C ILE A 56 7.16 -6.57 6.41
N GLN A 57 6.18 -6.21 7.26
CA GLN A 57 4.97 -7.00 7.46
C GLN A 57 4.14 -7.11 6.18
N LYS A 58 3.97 -6.03 5.41
CA LYS A 58 3.24 -6.04 4.13
C LYS A 58 3.87 -7.04 3.17
N GLY A 59 5.19 -6.99 3.00
CA GLY A 59 5.92 -7.84 2.07
C GLY A 59 5.38 -7.75 0.64
N ASN A 60 5.22 -8.90 -0.02
CA ASN A 60 4.76 -8.97 -1.42
C ASN A 60 3.22 -8.89 -1.59
N ARG A 61 2.51 -8.31 -0.61
CA ARG A 61 1.05 -8.14 -0.61
C ARG A 61 0.62 -6.74 -1.01
N THR A 62 -0.59 -6.61 -1.55
CA THR A 62 -1.27 -5.31 -1.69
C THR A 62 -1.82 -4.85 -0.32
N PRO A 63 -2.19 -3.57 -0.14
CA PRO A 63 -2.79 -3.12 1.11
C PRO A 63 -4.12 -3.83 1.40
N TYR A 64 -4.90 -4.14 0.36
CA TYR A 64 -6.11 -4.95 0.50
C TYR A 64 -5.79 -6.35 1.05
N GLU A 65 -4.85 -7.07 0.45
CA GLU A 65 -4.45 -8.40 0.93
C GLU A 65 -3.86 -8.38 2.35
N MET A 66 -3.27 -7.24 2.75
CA MET A 66 -2.75 -7.05 4.10
C MET A 66 -3.86 -6.82 5.12
N TYR A 67 -4.91 -6.05 4.81
CA TYR A 67 -5.85 -5.54 5.82
C TYR A 67 -7.30 -6.03 5.68
N ALA A 68 -7.73 -6.47 4.49
CA ALA A 68 -9.15 -6.74 4.22
C ALA A 68 -9.73 -7.98 4.91
N HIS A 69 -8.89 -8.77 5.59
CA HIS A 69 -9.35 -9.91 6.39
C HIS A 69 -10.06 -9.48 7.69
N ASP A 70 -9.86 -8.24 8.13
CA ASP A 70 -10.56 -7.63 9.26
C ASP A 70 -11.33 -6.39 8.77
N HIS A 71 -12.65 -6.44 8.85
CA HIS A 71 -13.53 -5.38 8.35
C HIS A 71 -13.33 -4.05 9.10
N HIS A 72 -13.10 -4.08 10.41
CA HIS A 72 -12.88 -2.86 11.20
C HIS A 72 -11.54 -2.21 10.86
N VAL A 73 -10.50 -3.02 10.70
CA VAL A 73 -9.19 -2.53 10.25
C VAL A 73 -9.30 -1.96 8.83
N TRP A 74 -10.05 -2.61 7.95
CA TRP A 74 -10.22 -2.16 6.57
C TRP A 74 -10.92 -0.81 6.45
N GLU A 75 -12.01 -0.59 7.21
CA GLU A 75 -12.66 0.72 7.26
C GLU A 75 -11.73 1.79 7.87
N GLY A 76 -10.93 1.41 8.88
CA GLY A 76 -9.90 2.27 9.44
C GLY A 76 -8.85 2.72 8.41
N VAL A 77 -8.48 1.85 7.45
CA VAL A 77 -7.59 2.22 6.34
C VAL A 77 -8.24 3.30 5.47
N LYS A 78 -9.51 3.14 5.08
CA LYS A 78 -10.20 4.12 4.22
C LYS A 78 -10.29 5.50 4.87
N LEU A 79 -10.62 5.55 6.16
CA LEU A 79 -10.66 6.78 6.94
C LEU A 79 -9.28 7.45 7.02
N ARG A 80 -8.24 6.66 7.32
CA ARG A 80 -6.86 7.14 7.37
C ARG A 80 -6.38 7.74 6.04
N LEU A 81 -6.74 7.12 4.92
CA LEU A 81 -6.38 7.64 3.59
C LEU A 81 -7.02 9.01 3.32
N ALA A 82 -8.23 9.25 3.84
CA ALA A 82 -8.88 10.55 3.77
C ALA A 82 -8.11 11.61 4.60
N ASP A 83 -7.65 11.25 5.80
CA ASP A 83 -6.86 12.14 6.66
C ASP A 83 -5.47 12.47 6.09
N CYS A 84 -4.84 11.52 5.40
CA CYS A 84 -3.60 11.72 4.66
C CYS A 84 -3.78 12.61 3.41
N ARG A 85 -5.03 12.91 3.00
CA ARG A 85 -5.35 13.71 1.80
C ARG A 85 -4.63 13.25 0.54
N LEU A 86 -4.45 11.93 0.40
CA LEU A 86 -3.73 11.37 -0.73
C LEU A 86 -4.46 11.65 -2.05
N PRO A 87 -3.73 11.86 -3.16
CA PRO A 87 -4.32 11.95 -4.47
C PRO A 87 -5.20 10.74 -4.78
N GLU A 88 -6.34 10.97 -5.43
CA GLU A 88 -7.36 9.95 -5.72
C GLU A 88 -6.76 8.71 -6.39
N HIS A 89 -5.84 8.88 -7.34
CA HIS A 89 -5.20 7.76 -8.04
C HIS A 89 -4.39 6.84 -7.11
N LYS A 90 -3.84 7.36 -6.00
CA LYS A 90 -3.15 6.56 -4.97
C LYS A 90 -4.16 5.90 -4.04
N VAL A 91 -5.20 6.62 -3.64
CA VAL A 91 -6.31 6.06 -2.84
C VAL A 91 -6.93 4.86 -3.57
N ARG A 92 -7.25 5.01 -4.87
CA ARG A 92 -7.76 3.92 -5.71
C ARG A 92 -6.83 2.71 -5.75
N ARG A 93 -5.51 2.89 -5.70
CA ARG A 93 -4.55 1.77 -5.63
C ARG A 93 -4.58 1.12 -4.25
N PHE A 94 -4.63 1.90 -3.17
CA PHE A 94 -4.72 1.35 -1.82
C PHE A 94 -5.95 0.47 -1.61
N VAL A 95 -7.12 0.92 -2.09
CA VAL A 95 -8.41 0.24 -1.84
C VAL A 95 -8.77 -0.83 -2.86
N LYS A 96 -7.93 -1.06 -3.88
CA LYS A 96 -8.24 -2.00 -4.96
C LYS A 96 -8.13 -3.45 -4.50
N GLU A 97 -9.24 -4.18 -4.62
CA GLU A 97 -9.43 -5.52 -4.06
C GLU A 97 -8.67 -6.63 -4.80
N HIS A 98 -8.62 -6.53 -6.13
CA HIS A 98 -8.05 -7.57 -6.96
C HIS A 98 -6.98 -7.05 -7.90
N ASP A 99 -5.90 -7.85 -7.99
CA ASP A 99 -4.92 -7.72 -9.06
C ASP A 99 -5.58 -8.09 -10.39
N CYS A 100 -5.96 -7.08 -11.17
CA CYS A 100 -6.50 -7.27 -12.52
C CYS A 100 -5.50 -7.98 -13.49
N ARG A 101 -4.27 -8.31 -13.07
CA ARG A 101 -3.29 -8.99 -13.92
C ARG A 101 -3.07 -10.48 -13.61
N CYS A 102 -4.01 -11.16 -12.95
CA CYS A 102 -4.03 -12.63 -13.00
C CYS A 102 -4.56 -13.14 -14.37
N ARG A 103 -3.77 -12.95 -15.44
CA ARG A 103 -3.91 -13.70 -16.72
C ARG A 103 -2.78 -14.73 -16.92
N TYR A 104 -2.19 -15.21 -15.83
CA TYR A 104 -1.31 -16.38 -15.86
C TYR A 104 -1.63 -17.30 -14.67
N ARG A 105 -2.75 -18.03 -14.75
CA ARG A 105 -2.94 -19.31 -14.06
C ARG A 105 -2.88 -20.42 -15.08
N GLY A 106 -1.67 -20.73 -15.53
CA GLY A 106 -1.37 -22.03 -16.10
C GLY A 106 -1.09 -23.02 -14.98
N VAL A 107 -2.12 -23.58 -14.34
CA VAL A 107 -2.09 -24.95 -13.79
C VAL A 107 -3.50 -25.53 -13.89
N ARG A 108 -3.56 -26.59 -14.69
CA ARG A 108 -4.68 -27.47 -15.07
C ARG A 108 -5.72 -27.68 -13.97
N ARG A 109 -7.00 -27.48 -14.32
CA ARG A 109 -8.11 -28.17 -13.62
C ARG A 109 -7.97 -29.67 -13.91
N ALA A 110 -7.73 -30.46 -12.87
CA ALA A 110 -8.01 -31.88 -12.91
C ALA A 110 -9.53 -32.06 -13.14
N ALA A 111 -9.85 -32.97 -14.04
CA ALA A 111 -11.21 -33.31 -14.44
C ALA A 111 -12.05 -33.74 -13.22
N ALA A 112 -13.26 -33.18 -13.12
CA ALA A 112 -14.32 -33.78 -12.33
C ALA A 112 -14.86 -34.98 -13.13
N ARG A 113 -14.93 -36.12 -12.44
CA ARG A 113 -15.68 -37.32 -12.85
C ARG A 113 -17.16 -37.10 -12.55
#